data_AF-A0A2M8NC67-F1
#
_entry.id   AF-A0A2M8NC67-F1
#
_cell.length_a   1.000
_cell.length_b   1.000
_cell.length_c   1.000
_cell.angle_alpha   90.00
_cell.angle_beta   90.00
_cell.angle_gamma   90.00
#
_symmetry.space_group_name_H-M   'P 1'
#
loop_
_entity.id
_entity.type
_entity.pdbx_description
1 polymer ?
#
loop_
_entity_poly.entity_id
_entity_poly.type
_entity_poly.pdbx_seq_one_letter_code
_entity_poly.pdbx_strand_id
1 'polypeptide(L)'
;MPSSREVKNRIRSVKNIGQITRALEAVSASRVRKAQARVLASRAYAYKAMEILMNIQAATASGGALHPLLTTREEVKTIMVVLITSDRGLAGAFNTNIIRTAQRFVQKMGKPVQWVAVGRKGRDALVRAGENIVAEFMNIPDDLRISDISPVSRLAKDAFLSGEVDDVFIAYTDFINTLTQRPAVLGWLPLVPHDIEGFEHIKNFAQVSDTSGNQDYEFEPNPQAIIDEIVPRFTELILYQTYLESKASEHSARMVAMRNASDNASQLADALTLVYNKARQAAITNEILDIVGGAEALQATLDKAAEDILRGYEQAPKISGISGADDLTKIEGIGPKMAAALNSAGITRYAQLAQLSEEQLREIINNAGMRFSPSLPTWARQAEFAANGDWDGLRDYQDKLVAGREA
;
A
#
# COMPACT_ATOMS: atom_id res chain seq x y z
N MET A 1 3.26 -17.45 3.14
CA MET A 1 3.13 -16.31 2.21
C MET A 1 2.26 -15.24 2.86
N PRO A 2 2.49 -13.93 2.63
CA PRO A 2 1.60 -12.89 3.15
C PRO A 2 0.17 -13.12 2.64
N SER A 3 -0.83 -12.85 3.48
CA SER A 3 -2.23 -13.10 3.09
C SER A 3 -2.64 -12.15 1.96
N SER A 4 -3.51 -12.60 1.04
CA SER A 4 -4.03 -11.75 -0.05
C SER A 4 -4.65 -10.45 0.48
N ARG A 5 -5.24 -10.49 1.68
CA ARG A 5 -5.77 -9.34 2.41
C ARG A 5 -4.70 -8.33 2.82
N GLU A 6 -3.56 -8.80 3.34
CA GLU A 6 -2.43 -7.93 3.70
C GLU A 6 -1.86 -7.21 2.49
N VAL A 7 -1.65 -7.94 1.38
CA VAL A 7 -1.14 -7.35 0.13
C VAL A 7 -2.11 -6.29 -0.39
N LYS A 8 -3.42 -6.57 -0.37
CA LYS A 8 -4.45 -5.60 -0.77
C LYS A 8 -4.44 -4.33 0.09
N ASN A 9 -4.30 -4.47 1.40
CA ASN A 9 -4.20 -3.33 2.32
C ASN A 9 -2.92 -2.51 2.05
N ARG A 10 -1.80 -3.18 1.77
CA ARG A 10 -0.53 -2.53 1.43
C ARG A 10 -0.63 -1.75 0.12
N ILE A 11 -1.27 -2.31 -0.92
CA ILE A 11 -1.55 -1.58 -2.18
C ILE A 11 -2.33 -0.30 -1.90
N ARG A 12 -3.41 -0.38 -1.11
CA ARG A 12 -4.21 0.80 -0.76
C ARG A 12 -3.38 1.86 -0.04
N SER A 13 -2.58 1.46 0.94
CA SER A 13 -1.70 2.36 1.68
C SER A 13 -0.68 3.05 0.75
N VAL A 14 -0.01 2.30 -0.12
CA VAL A 14 0.97 2.84 -1.07
C VAL A 14 0.31 3.81 -2.07
N LYS A 15 -0.89 3.49 -2.58
CA LYS A 15 -1.65 4.40 -3.45
C LYS A 15 -2.01 5.71 -2.73
N ASN A 16 -2.43 5.64 -1.46
CA ASN A 16 -2.72 6.83 -0.66
C ASN A 16 -1.45 7.68 -0.45
N ILE A 17 -0.31 7.05 -0.16
CA ILE A 17 0.98 7.75 -0.07
C ILE A 17 1.30 8.47 -1.39
N GLY A 18 1.13 7.79 -2.53
CA GLY A 18 1.34 8.38 -3.86
C GLY A 18 0.45 9.60 -4.16
N GLN A 19 -0.80 9.59 -3.71
CA GLN A 19 -1.70 10.75 -3.83
C GLN A 19 -1.22 11.92 -2.97
N ILE A 20 -0.82 11.65 -1.73
CA ILE A 20 -0.30 12.68 -0.82
C ILE A 20 0.98 13.31 -1.37
N THR A 21 1.93 12.49 -1.83
CA THR A 21 3.18 12.99 -2.40
C THR A 21 2.94 13.79 -3.68
N ARG A 22 2.00 13.37 -4.53
CA ARG A 22 1.63 14.13 -5.74
C ARG A 22 0.99 15.48 -5.41
N ALA A 23 0.16 15.54 -4.37
CA ALA A 23 -0.38 16.81 -3.89
C ALA A 23 0.73 17.73 -3.33
N LEU A 24 1.65 17.17 -2.53
CA LEU A 24 2.79 17.92 -1.97
C LEU A 24 3.77 18.41 -3.06
N GLU A 25 3.96 17.63 -4.13
CA GLU A 25 4.70 18.04 -5.32
C GLU A 25 4.07 19.29 -5.94
N ALA A 26 2.75 19.27 -6.21
CA ALA A 26 2.03 20.41 -6.78
C ALA A 26 2.09 21.66 -5.90
N VAL A 27 1.93 21.50 -4.58
CA VAL A 27 2.08 22.61 -3.61
C VAL A 27 3.49 23.18 -3.66
N SER A 28 4.51 22.31 -3.68
CA SER A 28 5.91 22.73 -3.75
C SER A 28 6.22 23.44 -5.07
N ALA A 29 5.68 22.97 -6.20
CA ALA A 29 5.85 23.60 -7.51
C ALA A 29 5.26 25.03 -7.56
N SER A 30 4.14 25.27 -6.87
CA SER A 30 3.58 26.62 -6.72
C SER A 30 4.50 27.52 -5.90
N ARG A 31 5.05 27.01 -4.79
CA ARG A 31 5.98 27.75 -3.91
C ARG A 31 7.32 28.04 -4.59
N VAL A 32 7.86 27.12 -5.36
CA VAL A 32 9.08 27.32 -6.16
C VAL A 32 8.91 28.52 -7.09
N ARG A 33 7.82 28.57 -7.87
CA ARG A 33 7.55 29.70 -8.79
C ARG A 33 7.51 31.04 -8.07
N LYS A 34 6.84 31.11 -6.91
CA LYS A 34 6.79 32.33 -6.09
C LYS A 34 8.18 32.72 -5.55
N ALA A 35 8.95 31.75 -5.05
CA ALA A 35 10.29 31.98 -4.53
C ALA A 35 11.26 32.44 -5.63
N GLN A 36 11.20 31.83 -6.82
CA GLN A 36 12.00 32.23 -7.99
C GLN A 36 11.73 33.68 -8.40
N ALA A 37 10.46 34.07 -8.50
CA ALA A 37 10.10 35.45 -8.85
C ALA A 37 10.70 36.47 -7.87
N ARG A 38 10.73 36.14 -6.57
CA ARG A 38 11.31 37.01 -5.54
C ARG A 38 12.83 37.07 -5.59
N VAL A 39 13.50 35.94 -5.80
CA VAL A 39 14.96 35.91 -5.96
C VAL A 39 15.38 36.74 -7.18
N LEU A 40 14.67 36.62 -8.30
CA LEU A 40 14.95 37.41 -9.51
C LEU A 40 14.70 38.90 -9.28
N ALA A 41 13.63 39.26 -8.57
CA ALA A 41 13.31 40.65 -8.25
C ALA A 41 14.34 41.29 -7.29
N SER A 42 14.88 40.53 -6.32
CA SER A 42 15.87 41.06 -5.36
C SER A 42 17.28 41.17 -5.94
N ARG A 43 17.65 40.32 -6.91
CA ARG A 43 19.00 40.27 -7.49
C ARG A 43 19.45 41.61 -8.07
N ALA A 44 18.59 42.28 -8.83
CA ALA A 44 18.95 43.56 -9.46
C ALA A 44 19.30 44.63 -8.42
N TYR A 45 18.54 44.69 -7.32
CA TYR A 45 18.78 45.62 -6.22
C TYR A 45 20.10 45.30 -5.50
N ALA A 46 20.36 44.02 -5.22
CA ALA A 46 21.61 43.60 -4.58
C ALA A 46 22.85 43.86 -5.45
N TYR A 47 22.78 43.61 -6.76
CA TYR A 47 23.89 43.92 -7.67
C TYR A 47 24.18 45.42 -7.71
N LYS A 48 23.15 46.27 -7.81
CA LYS A 48 23.33 47.72 -7.83
C LYS A 48 23.84 48.28 -6.51
N ALA A 49 23.36 47.76 -5.38
CA ALA A 49 23.87 48.15 -4.07
C ALA A 49 25.34 47.75 -3.88
N MET A 50 25.75 46.58 -4.38
CA MET A 50 27.15 46.14 -4.37
C MET A 50 28.02 47.05 -5.25
N GLU A 51 27.55 47.36 -6.47
CA GLU A 51 28.24 48.26 -7.40
C GLU A 51 28.49 49.64 -6.77
N ILE A 52 27.48 50.23 -6.12
CA ILE A 52 27.61 51.50 -5.41
C ILE A 52 28.64 51.38 -4.27
N LEU A 53 28.58 50.29 -3.47
CA LEU A 53 29.52 50.07 -2.37
C LEU A 53 30.97 49.97 -2.87
N MET A 54 31.21 49.23 -3.95
CA MET A 54 32.54 49.09 -4.57
C MET A 54 33.04 50.42 -5.13
N ASN A 55 32.18 51.21 -5.78
CA ASN A 55 32.55 52.52 -6.34
C ASN A 55 32.91 53.51 -5.22
N ILE A 56 32.16 53.51 -4.11
CA ILE A 56 32.49 54.34 -2.94
C ILE A 56 33.81 53.89 -2.31
N GLN A 57 34.05 52.58 -2.18
CA GLN A 57 35.29 52.04 -1.65
C GLN A 57 36.50 52.41 -2.52
N ALA A 58 36.36 52.34 -3.85
CA ALA A 58 37.40 52.75 -4.79
C ALA A 58 37.70 54.26 -4.70
N ALA A 59 36.67 55.10 -4.61
CA ALA A 59 36.81 56.55 -4.47
C ALA A 59 37.46 56.97 -3.13
N THR A 60 37.43 56.10 -2.13
CA THR A 60 37.90 56.37 -0.76
C THR A 60 39.18 55.60 -0.40
N ALA A 61 39.74 54.84 -1.34
CA ALA A 61 40.93 54.00 -1.17
C ALA A 61 42.18 54.75 -0.68
N SER A 62 42.19 56.09 -0.74
CA SER A 62 43.26 56.94 -0.22
C SER A 62 43.26 57.11 1.32
N GLY A 63 42.27 56.58 2.06
CA GLY A 63 42.00 56.95 3.46
C GLY A 63 41.76 55.84 4.50
N GLY A 64 41.89 54.54 4.16
CA GLY A 64 41.62 53.43 5.08
C GLY A 64 40.15 52.97 5.11
N ALA A 65 39.85 51.87 5.81
CA ALA A 65 38.50 51.30 5.86
C ALA A 65 37.53 52.24 6.57
N LEU A 66 36.57 52.80 5.83
CA LEU A 66 35.67 53.83 6.34
C LEU A 66 34.60 53.31 7.30
N HIS A 67 34.33 52.00 7.33
CA HIS A 67 33.29 51.43 8.18
C HIS A 67 33.78 50.21 8.96
N PRO A 68 33.41 50.05 10.24
CA PRO A 68 33.78 48.88 11.02
C PRO A 68 33.40 47.54 10.36
N LEU A 69 32.22 47.44 9.74
CA LEU A 69 31.77 46.24 9.00
C LEU A 69 32.55 45.96 7.69
N LEU A 70 33.43 46.86 7.24
CA LEU A 70 34.34 46.66 6.10
C LEU A 70 35.78 46.39 6.55
N THR A 71 36.04 46.43 7.86
CA THR A 71 37.40 46.37 8.40
C THR A 71 37.74 44.93 8.76
N THR A 72 38.78 44.38 8.13
CA THR A 72 39.33 43.07 8.48
C THR A 72 40.07 43.11 9.81
N ARG A 73 39.97 42.03 10.59
CA ARG A 73 40.77 41.83 11.79
C ARG A 73 42.11 41.22 11.41
N GLU A 74 43.19 41.62 12.08
CA GLU A 74 44.53 41.07 11.84
C GLU A 74 44.61 39.58 12.22
N GLU A 75 43.87 39.16 13.25
CA GLU A 75 43.80 37.78 13.70
C GLU A 75 42.34 37.36 13.91
N VAL A 76 41.94 36.26 13.26
CA VAL A 76 40.62 35.64 13.46
C VAL A 76 40.72 34.62 14.60
N LYS A 77 40.09 34.90 15.73
CA LYS A 77 40.06 34.05 16.93
C LYS A 77 38.76 33.28 17.03
N THR A 78 37.63 33.93 16.82
CA THR A 78 36.29 33.31 16.91
C THR A 78 35.47 33.65 15.68
N ILE A 79 34.72 32.69 15.15
CA ILE A 79 33.84 32.91 14.01
C ILE A 79 32.38 32.65 14.38
N MET A 80 31.47 33.34 13.70
CA MET A 80 30.04 33.06 13.73
C MET A 80 29.58 32.40 12.44
N VAL A 81 28.74 31.38 12.53
CA VAL A 81 28.11 30.76 11.35
C VAL A 81 26.59 30.80 11.49
N VAL A 82 25.95 31.54 10.58
CA VAL A 82 24.50 31.55 10.38
C VAL A 82 24.12 30.39 9.48
N LEU A 83 23.55 29.33 10.07
CA LEU A 83 23.17 28.12 9.35
C LEU A 83 21.70 28.18 8.94
N ILE A 84 21.43 28.33 7.64
CA ILE A 84 20.08 28.37 7.07
C ILE A 84 19.64 26.98 6.62
N THR A 85 18.57 26.48 7.23
CA THR A 85 17.95 25.18 6.96
C THR A 85 16.42 25.29 6.92
N SER A 86 15.74 24.18 6.64
CA SER A 86 14.28 24.14 6.65
C SER A 86 13.72 23.88 8.04
N ASP A 87 12.50 24.35 8.29
CA ASP A 87 11.73 23.95 9.49
C ASP A 87 11.11 22.55 9.33
N ARG A 88 10.75 22.19 8.09
CA ARG A 88 10.04 20.93 7.75
C ARG A 88 10.93 19.99 6.96
N GLY A 89 10.72 18.69 7.17
CA GLY A 89 11.43 17.64 6.42
C GLY A 89 10.93 17.46 4.97
N LEU A 90 11.18 16.25 4.45
CA LEU A 90 10.73 15.80 3.11
C LEU A 90 11.32 16.60 1.94
N ALA A 91 12.46 17.27 2.13
CA ALA A 91 13.17 18.04 1.11
C ALA A 91 14.39 17.28 0.54
N GLY A 92 14.33 15.96 0.47
CA GLY A 92 15.46 15.13 0.04
C GLY A 92 16.71 15.35 0.90
N ALA A 93 17.86 15.52 0.25
CA ALA A 93 19.15 15.72 0.89
C ALA A 93 19.45 17.19 1.27
N PHE A 94 18.50 18.13 1.08
CA PHE A 94 18.70 19.57 1.28
C PHE A 94 19.39 19.93 2.61
N ASN A 95 18.76 19.58 3.74
CA ASN A 95 19.31 19.91 5.06
C ASN A 95 20.63 19.19 5.34
N THR A 96 20.69 17.89 5.00
CA THR A 96 21.89 17.08 5.23
C THR A 96 23.10 17.64 4.49
N ASN A 97 22.91 18.09 3.25
CA ASN A 97 23.98 18.64 2.43
C ASN A 97 24.52 19.94 3.01
N ILE A 98 23.66 20.89 3.37
CA ILE A 98 24.13 22.17 3.91
C ILE A 98 24.75 22.02 5.31
N ILE A 99 24.18 21.17 6.18
CA ILE A 99 24.76 20.89 7.50
C ILE A 99 26.15 20.29 7.36
N ARG A 100 26.32 19.29 6.47
CA ARG A 100 27.65 18.68 6.23
C ARG A 100 28.64 19.69 5.65
N THR A 101 28.20 20.55 4.73
CA THR A 101 29.08 21.58 4.15
C THR A 101 29.51 22.60 5.21
N ALA A 102 28.60 23.05 6.06
CA ALA A 102 28.90 23.97 7.16
C ALA A 102 29.86 23.34 8.19
N GLN A 103 29.66 22.07 8.54
CA GLN A 103 30.55 21.34 9.45
C GLN A 103 31.95 21.18 8.85
N ARG A 104 32.07 20.80 7.56
CA ARG A 104 33.37 20.71 6.88
C ARG A 104 34.10 22.06 6.84
N PHE A 105 33.35 23.14 6.62
CA PHE A 105 33.88 24.50 6.64
C PHE A 105 34.47 24.84 8.02
N VAL A 106 33.69 24.64 9.09
CA VAL A 106 34.13 24.93 10.46
C VAL A 106 35.33 24.08 10.87
N GLN A 107 35.31 22.79 10.56
CA GLN A 107 36.45 21.90 10.82
C GLN A 107 37.72 22.36 10.12
N LYS A 108 37.59 22.87 8.88
CA LYS A 108 38.72 23.39 8.12
C LYS A 108 39.25 24.71 8.68
N MET A 109 38.37 25.59 9.15
CA MET A 109 38.77 26.83 9.81
C MET A 109 39.53 26.56 11.12
N GLY A 110 39.13 25.53 11.87
CA GLY A 110 39.82 25.13 13.10
C GLY A 110 39.74 26.18 14.22
N LYS A 111 38.74 27.06 14.17
CA LYS A 111 38.49 28.13 15.15
C LYS A 111 37.25 27.82 15.98
N PRO A 112 37.16 28.30 17.24
CA PRO A 112 35.90 28.33 17.99
C PRO A 112 34.76 28.96 17.19
N VAL A 113 33.59 28.32 17.23
CA VAL A 113 32.42 28.72 16.44
C VAL A 113 31.23 29.02 17.32
N GLN A 114 30.59 30.15 17.04
CA GLN A 114 29.26 30.50 17.52
C GLN A 114 28.23 30.24 16.42
N TRP A 115 27.23 29.40 16.69
CA TRP A 115 26.22 29.06 15.70
C TRP A 115 24.94 29.87 15.89
N VAL A 116 24.40 30.38 14.79
CA VAL A 116 23.06 30.92 14.71
C VAL A 116 22.22 29.98 13.85
N ALA A 117 21.26 29.30 14.46
CA ALA A 117 20.42 28.33 13.76
C ALA A 117 19.19 29.02 13.15
N VAL A 118 19.12 29.08 11.82
CA VAL A 118 17.92 29.52 11.10
C VAL A 118 17.22 28.29 10.54
N GLY A 119 16.07 27.97 11.12
CA GLY A 119 15.27 26.78 10.80
C GLY A 119 15.50 25.62 11.77
N ARG A 120 14.42 24.88 12.04
CA ARG A 120 14.40 23.78 13.01
C ARG A 120 15.40 22.66 12.72
N LYS A 121 15.63 22.29 11.45
CA LYS A 121 16.49 21.13 11.12
C LYS A 121 17.96 21.36 11.41
N GLY A 122 18.46 22.57 11.20
CA GLY A 122 19.82 22.97 11.57
C GLY A 122 19.97 23.00 13.08
N ARG A 123 19.02 23.62 13.79
CA ARG A 123 18.98 23.64 15.26
C ARG A 123 19.08 22.24 15.85
N ASP A 124 18.18 21.34 15.46
CA ASP A 124 18.14 19.97 16.00
C ASP A 124 19.43 19.17 15.66
N ALA A 125 20.14 19.52 14.58
CA ALA A 125 21.40 18.89 14.23
C ALA A 125 22.57 19.42 15.07
N LEU A 126 22.64 20.74 15.25
CA LEU A 126 23.66 21.40 16.07
C LEU A 126 23.56 21.00 17.54
N VAL A 127 22.35 20.96 18.11
CA VAL A 127 22.11 20.50 19.49
C VAL A 127 22.62 19.07 19.69
N ARG A 128 22.33 18.17 18.74
CA ARG A 128 22.80 16.77 18.82
C ARG A 128 24.32 16.64 18.70
N ALA A 129 24.97 17.57 18.01
CA ALA A 129 26.42 17.61 17.89
C ALA A 129 27.11 18.27 19.10
N GLY A 130 26.35 18.85 20.04
CA GLY A 130 26.92 19.56 21.19
C GLY A 130 27.57 20.89 20.81
N GLU A 131 27.16 21.49 19.70
CA GLU A 131 27.70 22.75 19.19
C GLU A 131 27.21 23.96 20.02
N ASN A 132 28.00 25.03 20.06
CA ASN A 132 27.63 26.26 20.77
C ASN A 132 26.63 27.10 19.95
N ILE A 133 25.35 27.03 20.30
CA ILE A 133 24.27 27.79 19.63
C ILE A 133 23.97 29.05 20.43
N VAL A 134 24.25 30.22 19.86
CA VAL A 134 24.01 31.52 20.52
C VAL A 134 22.59 32.05 20.28
N ALA A 135 21.96 31.66 19.18
CA ALA A 135 20.57 32.04 18.88
C ALA A 135 19.89 31.04 17.93
N GLU A 136 18.57 30.94 18.02
CA GLU A 136 17.72 30.17 17.10
C GLU A 136 16.55 30.99 16.56
N PHE A 137 16.29 30.87 15.26
CA PHE A 137 15.19 31.53 14.55
C PHE A 137 14.42 30.49 13.73
N MET A 138 13.17 30.24 14.09
CA MET A 138 12.33 29.21 13.48
C MET A 138 11.01 29.79 12.98
N ASN A 139 10.34 29.06 12.08
CA ASN A 139 9.01 29.41 11.56
C ASN A 139 8.96 30.80 10.90
N ILE A 140 10.05 31.21 10.24
CA ILE A 140 10.06 32.45 9.46
C ILE A 140 9.04 32.31 8.31
N PRO A 141 8.14 33.28 8.10
CA PRO A 141 7.08 33.20 7.10
C PRO A 141 7.61 32.93 5.67
N ASP A 142 6.79 32.24 4.87
CA ASP A 142 7.04 32.12 3.43
C ASP A 142 6.93 33.49 2.74
N ASP A 143 6.08 34.39 3.25
CA ASP A 143 5.98 35.79 2.81
C ASP A 143 7.02 36.67 3.52
N LEU A 144 8.29 36.46 3.15
CA LEU A 144 9.42 37.10 3.81
C LEU A 144 9.40 38.62 3.66
N ARG A 145 9.46 39.32 4.79
CA ARG A 145 9.76 40.75 4.86
C ARG A 145 11.14 40.94 5.47
N ILE A 146 11.76 42.10 5.20
CA ILE A 146 13.06 42.45 5.79
C ILE A 146 12.98 42.41 7.32
N SER A 147 11.87 42.87 7.91
CA SER A 147 11.63 42.86 9.37
C SER A 147 11.72 41.47 10.01
N ASP A 148 11.45 40.40 9.25
CA ASP A 148 11.48 39.03 9.75
C ASP A 148 12.90 38.50 9.92
N ILE A 149 13.87 39.02 9.14
CA ILE A 149 15.28 38.61 9.15
C ILE A 149 16.20 39.65 9.80
N SER A 150 15.76 40.89 9.98
CA SER A 150 16.54 41.93 10.66
C SER A 150 17.03 41.52 12.06
N PRO A 151 16.31 40.73 12.89
CA PRO A 151 16.84 40.25 14.17
C PRO A 151 18.13 39.43 14.03
N VAL A 152 18.22 38.57 13.01
CA VAL A 152 19.41 37.76 12.73
C VAL A 152 20.57 38.67 12.33
N SER A 153 20.30 39.67 11.49
CA SER A 153 21.32 40.63 11.06
C SER A 153 21.79 41.55 12.19
N ARG A 154 20.90 42.00 13.06
CA ARG A 154 21.28 42.76 14.26
C ARG A 154 22.21 41.95 15.15
N LEU A 155 21.82 40.71 15.49
CA LEU A 155 22.65 39.81 16.30
C LEU A 155 24.07 39.65 15.73
N ALA A 156 24.17 39.35 14.42
CA ALA A 156 25.46 39.17 13.76
C ALA A 156 26.29 40.46 13.71
N LYS A 157 25.66 41.61 13.42
CA LYS A 157 26.33 42.92 13.43
C LYS A 157 26.84 43.27 14.83
N ASP A 158 26.01 43.11 15.85
CA ASP A 158 26.36 43.48 17.23
C ASP A 158 27.50 42.60 17.77
N ALA A 159 27.47 41.29 17.50
CA ALA A 159 28.55 40.38 17.88
C ALA A 159 29.88 40.73 17.18
N PHE A 160 29.84 41.10 15.91
CA PHE A 160 31.02 41.51 15.15
C PHE A 160 31.58 42.87 15.62
N LEU A 161 30.70 43.86 15.81
CA LEU A 161 31.08 45.22 16.21
C LEU A 161 31.63 45.26 17.64
N SER A 162 31.09 44.42 18.54
CA SER A 162 31.59 44.27 19.91
C SER A 162 32.91 43.50 20.01
N GLY A 163 33.32 42.82 18.93
CA GLY A 163 34.52 41.98 18.92
C GLY A 163 34.34 40.63 19.61
N GLU A 164 33.10 40.20 19.85
CA GLU A 164 32.80 38.84 20.31
C GLU A 164 33.16 37.80 19.24
N VAL A 165 32.97 38.16 17.97
CA VAL A 165 33.36 37.37 16.80
C VAL A 165 34.13 38.23 15.80
N ASP A 166 35.11 37.62 15.14
CA ASP A 166 35.99 38.31 14.21
C ASP A 166 35.54 38.18 12.76
N ASP A 167 34.89 37.06 12.40
CA ASP A 167 34.29 36.82 11.08
C ASP A 167 32.89 36.21 11.24
N VAL A 168 31.99 36.54 10.32
CA VAL A 168 30.64 35.98 10.23
C VAL A 168 30.41 35.39 8.84
N PHE A 169 29.95 34.13 8.81
CA PHE A 169 29.63 33.39 7.60
C PHE A 169 28.16 33.00 7.55
N ILE A 170 27.59 32.91 6.35
CA ILE A 170 26.25 32.37 6.10
C ILE A 170 26.38 31.03 5.37
N ALA A 171 26.01 29.94 6.03
CA ALA A 171 25.87 28.63 5.40
C ALA A 171 24.43 28.49 4.85
N TYR A 172 24.29 28.47 3.53
CA TYR A 172 22.99 28.38 2.86
C TYR A 172 23.05 27.54 1.58
N THR A 173 21.91 27.26 0.97
CA THR A 173 21.86 26.52 -0.30
C THR A 173 21.55 27.45 -1.46
N ASP A 174 22.52 27.65 -2.34
CA ASP A 174 22.40 28.49 -3.52
C ASP A 174 21.43 27.89 -4.54
N PHE A 175 20.52 28.74 -5.03
CA PHE A 175 19.52 28.38 -6.01
C PHE A 175 20.05 28.64 -7.42
N ILE A 176 20.51 27.58 -8.09
CA ILE A 176 20.93 27.64 -9.50
C ILE A 176 19.70 27.42 -10.39
N ASN A 177 19.02 26.28 -10.22
CA ASN A 177 17.78 25.96 -10.93
C ASN A 177 16.95 24.94 -10.13
N THR A 178 15.81 24.54 -10.67
CA THR A 178 14.87 23.63 -9.99
C THR A 178 15.44 22.23 -9.73
N LEU A 179 16.44 21.78 -10.49
CA LEU A 179 17.09 20.48 -10.32
C LEU A 179 18.42 20.58 -9.58
N THR A 180 19.10 21.73 -9.67
CA THR A 180 20.45 21.93 -9.14
C THR A 180 20.42 22.93 -8.00
N GLN A 181 20.70 22.45 -6.80
CA GLN A 181 20.89 23.25 -5.60
C GLN A 181 22.29 22.99 -5.05
N ARG A 182 23.07 24.05 -4.83
CA ARG A 182 24.46 23.92 -4.39
C ARG A 182 24.61 24.45 -2.96
N PRO A 183 24.92 23.61 -1.95
CA PRO A 183 25.25 24.11 -0.63
C PRO A 183 26.54 24.94 -0.71
N ALA A 184 26.52 26.12 -0.09
CA ALA A 184 27.62 27.06 -0.11
C ALA A 184 27.78 27.74 1.26
N VAL A 185 28.97 28.25 1.51
CA VAL A 185 29.26 29.13 2.66
C VAL A 185 29.66 30.48 2.09
N LEU A 186 28.92 31.52 2.44
CA LEU A 186 29.16 32.89 2.02
C LEU A 186 29.84 33.64 3.16
N GLY A 187 30.95 34.30 2.86
CA GLY A 187 31.55 35.27 3.77
C GLY A 187 30.67 36.51 3.86
N TRP A 188 30.28 36.91 5.07
CA TRP A 188 29.29 37.97 5.28
C TRP A 188 29.86 39.19 5.98
N LEU A 189 30.51 39.03 7.14
CA LEU A 189 31.18 40.11 7.85
C LEU A 189 32.62 39.70 8.15
N PRO A 190 33.62 40.58 7.93
CA PRO A 190 33.49 41.87 7.26
C PRO A 190 33.04 41.73 5.80
N LEU A 191 32.46 42.77 5.21
CA LEU A 191 31.94 42.77 3.84
C LEU A 191 33.08 42.85 2.80
N VAL A 192 33.98 41.88 2.85
CA VAL A 192 35.11 41.72 1.94
C VAL A 192 35.07 40.32 1.33
N PRO A 193 35.73 40.09 0.18
CA PRO A 193 35.92 38.74 -0.32
C PRO A 193 36.65 37.87 0.71
N HIS A 194 36.10 36.69 0.98
CA HIS A 194 36.74 35.69 1.82
C HIS A 194 37.25 34.56 0.93
N ASP A 195 38.57 34.48 0.76
CA ASP A 195 39.20 33.40 0.02
C ASP A 195 39.81 32.40 1.02
N ILE A 196 39.21 31.22 1.08
CA ILE A 196 39.71 30.12 1.91
C ILE A 196 40.30 29.07 0.99
N GLU A 197 41.63 29.00 0.97
CA GLU A 197 42.38 28.09 0.11
C GLU A 197 41.87 26.65 0.22
N GLY A 198 41.51 26.06 -0.92
CA GLY A 198 41.07 24.67 -1.03
C GLY A 198 39.67 24.38 -0.48
N PHE A 199 38.80 25.38 -0.28
CA PHE A 199 37.38 25.15 0.06
C PHE A 199 36.47 25.51 -1.13
N GLU A 200 36.09 24.51 -1.93
CA GLU A 200 35.35 24.70 -3.19
C GLU A 200 33.93 25.30 -3.05
N HIS A 201 33.38 25.29 -1.84
CA HIS A 201 32.02 25.77 -1.57
C HIS A 201 31.97 27.19 -1.00
N ILE A 202 33.09 27.92 -0.98
CA ILE A 202 33.05 29.34 -0.63
C ILE A 202 32.44 30.13 -1.76
N LYS A 203 31.46 30.97 -1.43
CA LYS A 203 30.88 31.93 -2.36
C LYS A 203 31.27 33.32 -1.89
N ASN A 204 31.79 34.12 -2.80
CA ASN A 204 31.94 35.56 -2.60
C ASN A 204 30.85 36.27 -3.38
N PHE A 205 30.52 37.50 -3.00
CA PHE A 205 29.69 38.35 -3.84
C PHE A 205 30.37 38.53 -5.20
N ALA A 206 29.55 38.63 -6.26
CA ALA A 206 30.08 38.80 -7.60
C ALA A 206 31.04 39.99 -7.62
N GLN A 207 32.27 39.74 -8.05
CA GLN A 207 33.13 40.80 -8.54
C GLN A 207 32.38 41.42 -9.71
N VAL A 208 31.96 42.68 -9.56
CA VAL A 208 31.50 43.46 -10.71
C VAL A 208 32.71 43.50 -11.63
N SER A 209 32.54 43.00 -12.85
CA SER A 209 33.55 43.03 -13.90
C SER A 209 34.23 44.40 -13.93
N ASP A 210 35.55 44.43 -14.16
CA ASP A 210 36.41 45.63 -14.32
C ASP A 210 35.89 46.68 -15.35
N THR A 211 34.74 46.44 -15.98
CA THR A 211 34.05 47.32 -16.92
C THR A 211 33.30 48.48 -16.27
N SER A 212 33.17 48.54 -14.94
CA SER A 212 32.75 49.77 -14.24
C SER A 212 33.92 50.73 -14.21
N GLY A 213 34.22 51.33 -15.36
CA GLY A 213 35.19 52.42 -15.45
C GLY A 213 34.92 53.45 -14.37
N ASN A 214 35.99 53.92 -13.74
CA ASN A 214 36.07 54.98 -12.74
C ASN A 214 35.01 56.07 -13.01
N GLN A 215 33.79 55.89 -12.51
CA GLN A 215 32.75 56.90 -12.67
C GLN A 215 33.01 57.93 -11.58
N ASP A 216 33.21 59.18 -11.98
CA ASP A 216 33.30 60.29 -11.04
C ASP A 216 31.92 60.45 -10.37
N TYR A 217 31.83 59.96 -9.13
CA TYR A 217 30.67 60.16 -8.28
C TYR A 217 30.84 61.43 -7.45
N GLU A 218 29.84 62.29 -7.48
CA GLU A 218 29.69 63.37 -6.49
C GLU A 218 28.84 62.84 -5.34
N PHE A 219 29.38 62.93 -4.11
CA PHE A 219 28.76 62.35 -2.92
C PHE A 219 28.16 63.45 -2.03
N GLU A 220 26.84 63.41 -1.85
CA GLU A 220 26.13 64.30 -0.93
C GLU A 220 25.48 63.48 0.20
N PRO A 221 25.67 63.81 1.50
CA PRO A 221 26.41 64.97 2.04
C PRO A 221 27.94 64.76 2.12
N ASN A 222 28.42 63.53 2.29
CA ASN A 222 29.83 63.15 2.17
C ASN A 222 29.94 61.60 2.07
N PRO A 223 31.07 61.04 1.59
CA PRO A 223 31.22 59.59 1.43
C PRO A 223 31.00 58.79 2.73
N GLN A 224 31.48 59.28 3.88
CA GLN A 224 31.36 58.57 5.16
C GLN A 224 29.89 58.39 5.57
N ALA A 225 29.10 59.46 5.52
CA ALA A 225 27.68 59.43 5.86
C ALA A 225 26.88 58.46 4.99
N ILE A 226 27.23 58.38 3.69
CA ILE A 226 26.61 57.45 2.76
C ILE A 226 26.95 56.00 3.13
N ILE A 227 28.23 55.72 3.45
CA ILE A 227 28.67 54.38 3.84
C ILE A 227 27.98 53.94 5.13
N ASP A 228 27.92 54.81 6.13
CA ASP A 228 27.29 54.52 7.43
C ASP A 228 25.80 54.16 7.27
N GLU A 229 25.12 54.65 6.24
CA GLU A 229 23.72 54.29 5.93
C GLU A 229 23.60 53.07 5.02
N ILE A 230 24.42 52.97 3.97
CA ILE A 230 24.33 51.91 2.96
C ILE A 230 24.84 50.57 3.51
N VAL A 231 25.97 50.56 4.22
CA VAL A 231 26.62 49.31 4.65
C VAL A 231 25.71 48.46 5.55
N PRO A 232 25.04 49.01 6.59
CA PRO A 232 24.11 48.21 7.40
C PRO A 232 22.91 47.68 6.62
N ARG A 233 22.38 48.46 5.66
CA ARG A 233 21.25 48.05 4.81
C ARG A 233 21.67 46.96 3.82
N PHE A 234 22.85 47.10 3.24
CA PHE A 234 23.43 46.11 2.34
C PHE A 234 23.68 44.78 3.05
N THR A 235 24.18 44.84 4.29
CA THR A 235 24.33 43.68 5.17
C THR A 235 23.01 42.93 5.35
N GLU A 236 21.91 43.64 5.61
CA GLU A 236 20.57 43.05 5.75
C GLU A 236 20.04 42.47 4.43
N LEU A 237 20.29 43.17 3.33
CA LEU A 237 19.89 42.72 2.00
C LEU A 237 20.56 41.39 1.59
N ILE A 238 21.84 41.23 1.92
CA ILE A 238 22.58 39.99 1.69
C ILE A 238 21.89 38.82 2.39
N LEU A 239 21.57 38.99 3.67
CA LEU A 239 20.90 37.95 4.44
C LEU A 239 19.51 37.65 3.87
N TYR A 240 18.77 38.70 3.50
CA TYR A 240 17.47 38.56 2.85
C TYR A 240 17.58 37.74 1.55
N GLN A 241 18.54 38.05 0.69
CA GLN A 241 18.74 37.32 -0.57
C GLN A 241 19.18 35.88 -0.35
N THR A 242 20.15 35.61 0.52
CA THR A 242 20.60 34.24 0.81
C THR A 242 19.49 33.38 1.41
N TYR A 243 18.64 33.97 2.25
CA TYR A 243 17.47 33.29 2.78
C TYR A 243 16.45 32.97 1.66
N LEU A 244 16.16 33.92 0.75
CA LEU A 244 15.29 33.68 -0.39
C LEU A 244 15.83 32.59 -1.32
N GLU A 245 17.14 32.60 -1.62
CA GLU A 245 17.80 31.57 -2.41
C GLU A 245 17.69 30.20 -1.72
N SER A 246 17.96 30.14 -0.41
CA SER A 246 17.81 28.91 0.39
C SER A 246 16.37 28.38 0.38
N LYS A 247 15.36 29.25 0.47
CA LYS A 247 13.94 28.86 0.38
C LYS A 247 13.52 28.38 -1.00
N ALA A 248 14.00 29.03 -2.07
CA ALA A 248 13.78 28.56 -3.43
C ALA A 248 14.39 27.17 -3.66
N SER A 249 15.59 26.95 -3.13
CA SER A 249 16.27 25.65 -3.10
C SER A 249 15.51 24.61 -2.29
N GLU A 250 15.00 24.97 -1.11
CA GLU A 250 14.21 24.10 -0.25
C GLU A 250 12.93 23.59 -0.94
N HIS A 251 12.17 24.51 -1.54
CA HIS A 251 10.94 24.15 -2.26
C HIS A 251 11.24 23.30 -3.49
N SER A 252 12.34 23.56 -4.19
CA SER A 252 12.75 22.81 -5.38
C SER A 252 13.18 21.38 -5.01
N ALA A 253 14.03 21.24 -3.99
CA ALA A 253 14.45 19.95 -3.48
C ALA A 253 13.26 19.12 -2.96
N ARG A 254 12.29 19.76 -2.29
CA ARG A 254 11.05 19.11 -1.86
C ARG A 254 10.18 18.68 -3.03
N MET A 255 10.00 19.52 -4.05
CA MET A 255 9.24 19.17 -5.24
C MET A 255 9.83 17.92 -5.91
N VAL A 256 11.16 17.88 -6.12
CA VAL A 256 11.85 16.73 -6.71
C VAL A 256 11.72 15.49 -5.82
N ALA A 257 11.88 15.62 -4.50
CA ALA A 257 11.72 14.50 -3.57
C ALA A 257 10.30 13.93 -3.60
N MET A 258 9.27 14.78 -3.67
CA MET A 258 7.87 14.35 -3.75
C MET A 258 7.53 13.73 -5.11
N ARG A 259 8.09 14.23 -6.21
CA ARG A 259 7.95 13.62 -7.53
C ARG A 259 8.52 12.20 -7.54
N ASN A 260 9.77 12.05 -7.10
CA ASN A 260 10.43 10.75 -7.00
C ASN A 260 9.67 9.79 -6.07
N ALA A 261 9.15 10.29 -4.94
CA ALA A 261 8.33 9.49 -4.03
C ALA A 261 7.01 9.04 -4.68
N SER A 262 6.37 9.89 -5.48
CA SER A 262 5.12 9.57 -6.20
C SER A 262 5.36 8.51 -7.28
N ASP A 263 6.44 8.63 -8.03
CA ASP A 263 6.81 7.68 -9.08
C ASP A 263 7.18 6.32 -8.46
N ASN A 264 7.96 6.31 -7.37
CA ASN A 264 8.28 5.11 -6.61
C ASN A 264 7.03 4.45 -6.01
N ALA A 265 6.07 5.23 -5.51
CA ALA A 265 4.81 4.72 -4.99
C ALA A 265 3.98 4.06 -6.09
N SER A 266 3.95 4.63 -7.31
CA SER A 266 3.28 4.03 -8.46
C SER A 266 3.90 2.68 -8.82
N GLN A 267 5.22 2.64 -8.99
CA GLN A 267 5.95 1.40 -9.33
C GLN A 267 5.75 0.31 -8.25
N LEU A 268 5.78 0.70 -6.98
CA LEU A 268 5.54 -0.24 -5.88
C LEU A 268 4.10 -0.75 -5.85
N ALA A 269 3.11 0.10 -6.16
CA ALA A 269 1.72 -0.32 -6.26
C ALA A 269 1.51 -1.33 -7.41
N ASP A 270 2.17 -1.12 -8.55
CA ASP A 270 2.11 -2.03 -9.69
C ASP A 270 2.75 -3.38 -9.36
N ALA A 271 3.94 -3.37 -8.74
CA ALA A 271 4.61 -4.58 -8.29
C ALA A 271 3.78 -5.37 -7.26
N LEU A 272 3.19 -4.69 -6.27
CA LEU A 272 2.32 -5.32 -5.28
C LEU A 272 1.04 -5.87 -5.91
N THR A 273 0.52 -5.25 -6.98
CA THR A 273 -0.65 -5.74 -7.71
C THR A 273 -0.35 -7.08 -8.39
N LEU A 274 0.84 -7.24 -8.96
CA LEU A 274 1.28 -8.54 -9.51
C LEU A 274 1.37 -9.62 -8.42
N VAL A 275 1.94 -9.28 -7.26
CA VAL A 275 2.02 -10.20 -6.11
C VAL A 275 0.62 -10.58 -5.60
N TYR A 276 -0.29 -9.62 -5.52
CA TYR A 276 -1.68 -9.86 -5.11
C TYR A 276 -2.39 -10.81 -6.07
N ASN A 277 -2.25 -10.61 -7.38
CA ASN A 277 -2.88 -11.47 -8.38
C ASN A 277 -2.34 -12.90 -8.31
N LYS A 278 -1.02 -13.08 -8.15
CA LYS A 278 -0.42 -14.42 -7.94
C LYS A 278 -0.94 -15.09 -6.66
N ALA A 279 -0.96 -14.36 -5.54
CA ALA A 279 -1.46 -14.89 -4.27
C ALA A 279 -2.95 -15.25 -4.33
N ARG A 280 -3.75 -14.42 -5.02
CA ARG A 280 -5.17 -14.68 -5.26
C ARG A 280 -5.37 -15.93 -6.11
N GLN A 281 -4.61 -16.09 -7.19
CA GLN A 281 -4.69 -17.28 -8.05
C GLN A 281 -4.33 -18.55 -7.26
N ALA A 282 -3.22 -18.52 -6.50
CA ALA A 282 -2.83 -19.65 -5.65
C ALA A 282 -3.90 -19.99 -4.60
N ALA A 283 -4.54 -18.99 -3.99
CA ALA A 283 -5.65 -19.21 -3.06
C ALA A 283 -6.86 -19.87 -3.72
N ILE A 284 -7.27 -19.39 -4.91
CA ILE A 284 -8.37 -19.99 -5.68
C ILE A 284 -8.02 -21.44 -6.08
N THR A 285 -6.79 -21.69 -6.53
CA THR A 285 -6.36 -23.06 -6.89
C THR A 285 -6.38 -23.98 -5.67
N ASN A 286 -5.93 -23.52 -4.49
CA ASN A 286 -5.99 -24.31 -3.27
C ASN A 286 -7.45 -24.57 -2.84
N GLU A 287 -8.33 -23.57 -2.92
CA GLU A 287 -9.76 -23.76 -2.64
C GLU A 287 -10.38 -24.80 -3.59
N ILE A 288 -10.03 -24.79 -4.88
CA ILE A 288 -10.49 -25.80 -5.84
C ILE A 288 -9.93 -27.18 -5.50
N LEU A 289 -8.64 -27.29 -5.17
CA LEU A 289 -8.01 -28.56 -4.78
C LEU A 289 -8.63 -29.13 -3.51
N ASP A 290 -8.97 -28.29 -2.52
CA ASP A 290 -9.65 -28.71 -1.30
C ASP A 290 -11.08 -29.21 -1.60
N ILE A 291 -11.82 -28.53 -2.49
CA ILE A 291 -13.16 -28.97 -2.92
C ILE A 291 -13.10 -30.31 -3.66
N VAL A 292 -12.18 -30.45 -4.61
CA VAL A 292 -12.00 -31.68 -5.40
C VAL A 292 -11.54 -32.82 -4.49
N GLY A 293 -10.56 -32.59 -3.63
CA GLY A 293 -10.09 -33.58 -2.66
C GLY A 293 -11.18 -34.01 -1.67
N GLY A 294 -12.02 -33.08 -1.23
CA GLY A 294 -13.19 -33.39 -0.40
C GLY A 294 -14.26 -34.20 -1.14
N ALA A 295 -14.51 -33.87 -2.42
CA ALA A 295 -15.45 -34.62 -3.26
C ALA A 295 -14.94 -36.03 -3.56
N GLU A 296 -13.65 -36.20 -3.88
CA GLU A 296 -13.03 -37.51 -4.08
C GLU A 296 -13.02 -38.35 -2.81
N ALA A 297 -12.75 -37.74 -1.66
CA ALA A 297 -12.83 -38.44 -0.36
C ALA A 297 -14.26 -38.92 -0.08
N LEU A 298 -15.27 -38.10 -0.38
CA LEU A 298 -16.68 -38.51 -0.26
C LEU A 298 -17.02 -39.65 -1.22
N GLN A 299 -16.60 -39.57 -2.48
CA GLN A 299 -16.82 -40.62 -3.47
C GLN A 299 -16.19 -41.95 -3.00
N ALA A 300 -14.94 -41.91 -2.53
CA ALA A 300 -14.26 -43.09 -2.00
C ALA A 300 -15.00 -43.70 -0.78
N THR A 301 -15.60 -42.87 0.09
CA THR A 301 -16.43 -43.39 1.19
C THR A 301 -17.72 -44.04 0.71
N LEU A 302 -18.36 -43.50 -0.34
CA LEU A 302 -19.55 -44.07 -0.94
C LEU A 302 -19.24 -45.41 -1.64
N ASP A 303 -18.15 -45.47 -2.39
CA ASP A 303 -17.71 -46.68 -3.09
C ASP A 303 -17.39 -47.79 -2.08
N LYS A 304 -16.70 -47.46 -0.99
CA LYS A 304 -16.44 -48.41 0.11
C LYS A 304 -17.72 -48.91 0.78
N ALA A 305 -18.68 -48.01 1.04
CA ALA A 305 -19.97 -48.40 1.59
C ALA A 305 -20.76 -49.32 0.63
N ALA A 306 -20.69 -49.07 -0.68
CA ALA A 306 -21.30 -49.92 -1.69
C ALA A 306 -20.65 -51.31 -1.74
N GLU A 307 -19.31 -51.40 -1.66
CA GLU A 307 -18.59 -52.68 -1.56
C GLU A 307 -18.97 -53.46 -0.29
N ASP A 308 -19.08 -52.79 0.84
CA ASP A 308 -19.49 -53.41 2.11
C ASP A 308 -20.94 -53.95 2.03
N ILE A 309 -21.85 -53.22 1.39
CA ILE A 309 -23.23 -53.68 1.13
C ILE A 309 -23.24 -54.91 0.20
N LEU A 310 -22.48 -54.87 -0.88
CA LEU A 310 -22.38 -55.98 -1.84
C LEU A 310 -21.81 -57.24 -1.19
N ARG A 311 -20.77 -57.12 -0.36
CA ARG A 311 -20.25 -58.24 0.45
C ARG A 311 -21.29 -58.79 1.41
N GLY A 312 -22.08 -57.91 2.05
CA GLY A 312 -23.21 -58.32 2.89
C GLY A 312 -24.26 -59.13 2.12
N TYR A 313 -24.53 -58.76 0.87
CA TYR A 313 -25.43 -59.50 -0.03
C TYR A 313 -24.87 -60.87 -0.46
N GLU A 314 -23.57 -60.96 -0.77
CA GLU A 314 -22.94 -62.24 -1.15
C GLU A 314 -22.87 -63.24 0.02
N GLN A 315 -22.78 -62.74 1.26
CA GLN A 315 -22.77 -63.55 2.48
C GLN A 315 -24.17 -63.84 3.05
N ALA A 316 -25.22 -63.22 2.49
CA ALA A 316 -26.59 -63.53 2.89
C ALA A 316 -26.95 -64.98 2.49
N PRO A 317 -27.61 -65.77 3.35
CA PRO A 317 -27.95 -67.15 3.04
C PRO A 317 -28.80 -67.22 1.77
N LYS A 318 -28.30 -67.91 0.73
CA LYS A 318 -29.07 -68.18 -0.48
C LYS A 318 -30.29 -69.03 -0.10
N ILE A 319 -31.47 -68.43 -0.14
CA ILE A 319 -32.73 -69.18 -0.05
C ILE A 319 -32.89 -69.93 -1.37
N SER A 320 -32.43 -71.18 -1.41
CA SER A 320 -32.61 -72.07 -2.54
C SER A 320 -34.04 -72.63 -2.53
N GLY A 321 -34.92 -72.02 -3.32
CA GLY A 321 -36.22 -72.57 -3.63
C GLY A 321 -37.22 -71.49 -4.03
N ILE A 322 -37.94 -71.74 -5.13
CA ILE A 322 -39.11 -71.02 -5.71
C ILE A 322 -38.79 -70.35 -7.05
N SER A 323 -39.02 -71.09 -8.14
CA SER A 323 -39.40 -70.49 -9.43
C SER A 323 -40.30 -71.44 -10.23
N GLY A 324 -41.52 -70.99 -10.53
CA GLY A 324 -42.48 -71.68 -11.42
C GLY A 324 -43.88 -71.78 -10.79
N ALA A 325 -44.91 -71.25 -11.45
CA ALA A 325 -46.32 -71.29 -11.03
C ALA A 325 -46.83 -72.73 -10.85
N ASP A 326 -47.81 -72.94 -9.98
CA ASP A 326 -48.38 -74.25 -9.70
C ASP A 326 -49.43 -74.63 -10.77
N ASP A 327 -49.52 -75.91 -11.12
CA ASP A 327 -50.48 -76.41 -12.11
C ASP A 327 -51.87 -76.62 -11.49
N LEU A 328 -52.68 -75.57 -11.45
CA LEU A 328 -54.03 -75.58 -10.86
C LEU A 328 -54.99 -76.62 -11.47
N THR A 329 -54.66 -77.24 -12.62
CA THR A 329 -55.48 -78.32 -13.21
C THR A 329 -55.43 -79.63 -12.42
N LYS A 330 -54.55 -79.74 -11.41
CA LYS A 330 -54.50 -80.87 -10.47
C LYS A 330 -55.67 -80.92 -9.49
N ILE A 331 -56.45 -79.85 -9.39
CA ILE A 331 -57.64 -79.77 -8.54
C ILE A 331 -58.86 -80.23 -9.33
N GLU A 332 -59.57 -81.22 -8.81
CA GLU A 332 -60.73 -81.80 -9.46
C GLU A 332 -61.85 -80.76 -9.62
N GLY A 333 -62.28 -80.58 -10.86
CA GLY A 333 -63.25 -79.56 -11.26
C GLY A 333 -62.63 -78.27 -11.83
N ILE A 334 -61.32 -78.04 -11.66
CA ILE A 334 -60.62 -76.93 -12.34
C ILE A 334 -60.11 -77.40 -13.70
N GLY A 335 -60.90 -77.16 -14.75
CA GLY A 335 -60.46 -77.37 -16.14
C GLY A 335 -59.50 -76.28 -16.64
N PRO A 336 -58.88 -76.47 -17.82
CA PRO A 336 -57.88 -75.53 -18.38
C PRO A 336 -58.37 -74.08 -18.51
N LYS A 337 -59.65 -73.88 -18.84
CA LYS A 337 -60.28 -72.55 -18.92
C LYS A 337 -60.42 -71.88 -17.54
N MET A 338 -60.75 -72.66 -16.51
CA MET A 338 -60.87 -72.15 -15.13
C MET A 338 -59.48 -71.84 -14.56
N ALA A 339 -58.49 -72.70 -14.79
CA ALA A 339 -57.09 -72.46 -14.42
C ALA A 339 -56.55 -71.18 -15.08
N ALA A 340 -56.82 -70.96 -16.37
CA ALA A 340 -56.41 -69.75 -17.08
C ALA A 340 -57.05 -68.47 -16.51
N ALA A 341 -58.32 -68.53 -16.12
CA ALA A 341 -59.00 -67.40 -15.49
C ALA A 341 -58.45 -67.08 -14.09
N LEU A 342 -58.18 -68.11 -13.27
CA LEU A 342 -57.55 -67.95 -11.95
C LEU A 342 -56.14 -67.34 -12.08
N ASN A 343 -55.34 -67.85 -13.03
CA ASN A 343 -54.02 -67.29 -13.33
C ASN A 343 -54.11 -65.83 -13.79
N SER A 344 -55.10 -65.49 -14.60
CA SER A 344 -55.33 -64.10 -15.06
C SER A 344 -55.79 -63.17 -13.94
N ALA A 345 -56.44 -63.72 -12.90
CA ALA A 345 -56.79 -63.03 -11.67
C ALA A 345 -55.63 -62.98 -10.64
N GLY A 346 -54.43 -63.45 -11.01
CA GLY A 346 -53.24 -63.42 -10.15
C GLY A 346 -53.10 -64.61 -9.19
N ILE A 347 -54.02 -65.58 -9.26
CA ILE A 347 -53.97 -66.82 -8.47
C ILE A 347 -53.20 -67.86 -9.27
N THR A 348 -51.92 -68.01 -8.95
CA THR A 348 -50.97 -68.87 -9.68
C THR A 348 -50.34 -69.94 -8.79
N ARG A 349 -50.79 -70.04 -7.53
CA ARG A 349 -50.28 -70.95 -6.50
C ARG A 349 -51.41 -71.67 -5.78
N TYR A 350 -51.18 -72.92 -5.37
CA TYR A 350 -52.12 -73.65 -4.51
C TYR A 350 -52.35 -72.93 -3.18
N ALA A 351 -51.29 -72.35 -2.59
CA ALA A 351 -51.39 -71.59 -1.33
C ALA A 351 -52.29 -70.35 -1.45
N GLN A 352 -52.31 -69.68 -2.61
CA GLN A 352 -53.21 -68.55 -2.85
C GLN A 352 -54.65 -69.03 -3.01
N LEU A 353 -54.85 -70.13 -3.74
CA LEU A 353 -56.17 -70.70 -3.98
C LEU A 353 -56.80 -71.26 -2.70
N ALA A 354 -56.01 -71.83 -1.78
CA ALA A 354 -56.46 -72.36 -0.49
C ALA A 354 -57.00 -71.28 0.47
N GLN A 355 -56.55 -70.03 0.32
CA GLN A 355 -56.96 -68.93 1.19
C GLN A 355 -58.23 -68.21 0.72
N LEU A 356 -58.73 -68.52 -0.47
CA LEU A 356 -59.92 -67.87 -1.02
C LEU A 356 -61.20 -68.46 -0.44
N SER A 357 -62.12 -67.59 -0.04
CA SER A 357 -63.48 -68.00 0.30
C SER A 357 -64.28 -68.38 -0.94
N GLU A 358 -65.34 -69.16 -0.75
CA GLU A 358 -66.24 -69.53 -1.85
C GLU A 358 -66.82 -68.29 -2.57
N GLU A 359 -67.14 -67.25 -1.81
CA GLU A 359 -67.66 -65.97 -2.32
C GLU A 359 -66.64 -65.27 -3.24
N GLN A 360 -65.37 -65.24 -2.82
CA GLN A 360 -64.28 -64.66 -3.62
C GLN A 360 -64.03 -65.45 -4.90
N LEU A 361 -64.09 -66.78 -4.83
CA LEU A 361 -63.97 -67.64 -6.02
C LEU A 361 -65.11 -67.40 -7.01
N ARG A 362 -66.34 -67.25 -6.52
CA ARG A 362 -67.51 -66.91 -7.35
C ARG A 362 -67.34 -65.53 -8.00
N GLU A 363 -66.84 -64.54 -7.27
CA GLU A 363 -66.59 -63.21 -7.83
C GLU A 363 -65.56 -63.26 -8.97
N ILE A 364 -64.44 -63.95 -8.78
CA ILE A 364 -63.40 -64.11 -9.81
C ILE A 364 -63.95 -64.79 -11.07
N ILE A 365 -64.74 -65.85 -10.90
CA ILE A 365 -65.32 -66.61 -12.01
C ILE A 365 -66.40 -65.81 -12.75
N ASN A 366 -67.21 -65.04 -12.01
CA ASN A 366 -68.22 -64.18 -12.59
C ASN A 366 -67.58 -63.02 -13.38
N ASN A 367 -66.50 -62.42 -12.85
CA ASN A 367 -65.72 -61.40 -13.55
C ASN A 367 -65.06 -61.94 -14.82
N ALA A 368 -64.72 -63.23 -14.85
CA ALA A 368 -64.24 -63.92 -16.04
C ALA A 368 -65.37 -64.34 -17.03
N GLY A 369 -66.63 -64.03 -16.73
CA GLY A 369 -67.78 -64.33 -17.59
C GLY A 369 -68.13 -65.82 -17.71
N MET A 370 -67.72 -66.64 -16.74
CA MET A 370 -67.87 -68.10 -16.80
C MET A 370 -69.01 -68.59 -15.89
N ARG A 371 -69.59 -69.74 -16.25
CA ARG A 371 -70.59 -70.42 -15.40
C ARG A 371 -69.91 -71.07 -14.20
N PHE A 372 -70.56 -71.00 -13.03
CA PHE A 372 -70.05 -71.64 -11.81
C PHE A 372 -69.94 -73.16 -11.97
N SER A 373 -68.81 -73.70 -11.54
CA SER A 373 -68.65 -75.15 -11.43
C SER A 373 -69.42 -75.68 -10.21
N PRO A 374 -70.16 -76.80 -10.32
CA PRO A 374 -70.77 -77.45 -9.16
C PRO A 374 -69.75 -77.89 -8.09
N SER A 375 -68.48 -78.06 -8.46
CA SER A 375 -67.36 -78.47 -7.60
C SER A 375 -66.68 -77.31 -6.86
N LEU A 376 -67.10 -76.07 -7.09
CA LEU A 376 -66.43 -74.86 -6.57
C LEU A 376 -66.22 -74.86 -5.04
N PRO A 377 -67.15 -75.36 -4.20
CA PRO A 377 -66.94 -75.40 -2.74
C PRO A 377 -65.73 -76.23 -2.30
N THR A 378 -65.26 -77.18 -3.11
CA THR A 378 -64.19 -78.10 -2.73
C THR A 378 -62.80 -77.63 -3.16
N TRP A 379 -62.70 -76.57 -3.96
CA TRP A 379 -61.44 -76.14 -4.58
C TRP A 379 -60.41 -75.60 -3.58
N ALA A 380 -60.84 -74.78 -2.63
CA ALA A 380 -59.95 -74.23 -1.60
C ALA A 380 -59.36 -75.35 -0.73
N ARG A 381 -60.19 -76.34 -0.36
CA ARG A 381 -59.78 -77.48 0.46
C ARG A 381 -58.84 -78.43 -0.29
N GLN A 382 -59.10 -78.69 -1.57
CA GLN A 382 -58.17 -79.43 -2.43
C GLN A 382 -56.84 -78.69 -2.61
N ALA A 383 -56.88 -77.36 -2.78
CA ALA A 383 -55.69 -76.54 -2.88
C ALA A 383 -54.86 -76.53 -1.59
N GLU A 384 -55.49 -76.68 -0.41
CA GLU A 384 -54.80 -76.78 0.87
C GLU A 384 -53.91 -78.03 0.94
N PHE A 385 -54.43 -79.20 0.54
CA PHE A 385 -53.62 -80.43 0.44
C PHE A 385 -52.45 -80.26 -0.55
N ALA A 386 -52.72 -79.68 -1.73
CA ALA A 386 -51.70 -79.44 -2.75
C ALA A 386 -50.64 -78.40 -2.31
N ALA A 387 -51.03 -77.36 -1.56
CA ALA A 387 -50.13 -76.34 -1.03
C ALA A 387 -49.19 -76.90 0.06
N ASN A 388 -49.68 -77.85 0.85
CA ASN A 388 -48.90 -78.55 1.87
C ASN A 388 -48.05 -79.69 1.30
N GLY A 389 -48.14 -79.97 -0.01
CA GLY A 389 -47.44 -81.07 -0.67
C GLY A 389 -47.99 -82.47 -0.35
N ASP A 390 -49.17 -82.54 0.27
CA ASP A 390 -49.86 -83.77 0.66
C ASP A 390 -50.67 -84.33 -0.52
N TRP A 391 -49.97 -84.89 -1.49
CA TRP A 391 -50.57 -85.44 -2.72
C TRP A 391 -51.37 -86.72 -2.48
N ASP A 392 -50.97 -87.52 -1.49
CA ASP A 392 -51.70 -88.74 -1.11
C ASP A 392 -53.01 -88.39 -0.41
N GLY A 393 -53.00 -87.41 0.51
CA GLY A 393 -54.22 -86.88 1.15
C GLY A 393 -55.16 -86.19 0.17
N LEU A 394 -54.64 -85.48 -0.84
CA LEU A 394 -55.45 -84.92 -1.92
C LEU A 394 -56.17 -86.01 -2.71
N ARG A 395 -55.48 -87.11 -3.03
CA ARG A 395 -56.05 -88.22 -3.80
C ARG A 395 -57.14 -88.94 -3.02
N ASP A 396 -56.90 -89.22 -1.74
CA ASP A 396 -57.89 -89.82 -0.84
C ASP A 396 -59.12 -88.92 -0.64
N TYR A 397 -58.93 -87.60 -0.69
CA TYR A 397 -60.03 -86.65 -0.64
C TYR A 397 -60.82 -86.64 -1.96
N GLN A 398 -60.14 -86.62 -3.11
CA GLN A 398 -60.76 -86.67 -4.45
C GLN A 398 -61.54 -87.97 -4.69
N ASP A 399 -61.03 -89.12 -4.24
CA ASP A 399 -61.72 -90.42 -4.37
C ASP A 399 -63.06 -90.47 -3.60
N LYS A 400 -63.26 -89.59 -2.62
CA LYS A 400 -64.53 -89.44 -1.88
C LYS A 400 -65.51 -88.46 -2.54
N LEU A 401 -65.06 -87.71 -3.55
CA LEU A 401 -65.90 -86.75 -4.26
C LEU A 401 -66.71 -87.44 -5.36
N VAL A 402 -67.98 -87.06 -5.51
CA VAL A 402 -68.81 -87.49 -6.64
C VAL A 402 -68.91 -86.33 -7.63
N ALA A 403 -68.12 -86.41 -8.71
CA ALA A 403 -67.96 -85.34 -9.69
C ALA A 403 -67.48 -84.01 -9.05
N GLY A 404 -66.43 -84.07 -8.22
CA GLY A 404 -65.82 -82.92 -7.56
C GLY A 404 -66.62 -82.30 -6.39
N ARG A 405 -67.65 -82.98 -5.89
CA ARG A 405 -68.49 -82.55 -4.75
C ARG A 405 -68.42 -83.54 -3.61
N GLU A 406 -68.46 -83.06 -2.36
CA GLU A 406 -68.67 -83.92 -1.20
C GLU A 406 -70.05 -84.60 -1.35
N ALA A 407 -70.10 -85.90 -1.06
CA ALA A 407 -71.27 -86.77 -1.29
C ALA A 407 -72.47 -86.45 -0.40
#